data_AF-A0A6S7F821-F1
#
_entry.id   AF-A0A6S7F821-F1
#
_cell.length_a   1.000
_cell.length_b   1.000
_cell.length_c   1.000
_cell.angle_alpha   90.00
_cell.angle_beta   90.00
_cell.angle_gamma   90.00
#
_symmetry.space_group_name_H-M   'P 1'
#
loop_
_entity.id
_entity.type
_entity.pdbx_description
1 polymer ?
#
loop_
_entity_poly.entity_id
_entity_poly.type
_entity_poly.pdbx_seq_one_letter_code
_entity_poly.pdbx_strand_id
1 'polypeptide(L)'
;MYIDSRLEFSNKQVVAAAGPSTNVVDLGTPARQIGPGRAMWVVVQVDAAPAAAVTATIQTSEAEGFGTSSNIGSVTIPQDTPVGTRYVIGFPYTNQRYLRMNYSAAGTLSAWLTDQEPQSWEAYPAQT
;
A
#
# COMPACT_ATOMS: atom_id res chain seq x y z
N MET A 1 3.44 -12.85 -10.22
CA MET A 1 2.56 -11.66 -10.06
C MET A 1 3.00 -10.61 -11.06
N TYR A 2 2.06 -10.05 -11.82
CA TYR A 2 2.31 -8.88 -12.66
C TYR A 2 1.92 -7.62 -11.90
N ILE A 3 2.70 -6.55 -12.04
CA ILE A 3 2.44 -5.26 -11.42
C ILE A 3 2.13 -4.26 -12.53
N ASP A 4 0.97 -3.63 -12.46
CA ASP A 4 0.61 -2.51 -13.33
C ASP A 4 1.30 -1.24 -12.83
N SER A 5 2.13 -0.62 -13.67
CA SER A 5 2.86 0.60 -13.32
C SER A 5 1.94 1.80 -13.04
N ARG A 6 0.69 1.80 -13.52
CA ARG A 6 -0.29 2.86 -13.21
C ARG A 6 -0.96 2.69 -11.85
N LEU A 7 -0.84 1.51 -11.25
CA LEU A 7 -1.38 1.17 -9.93
C LEU A 7 -0.29 1.03 -8.87
N GLU A 8 0.93 1.47 -9.18
CA GLU A 8 2.07 1.50 -8.26
C GLU A 8 2.10 2.84 -7.50
N PHE A 9 2.03 2.79 -6.17
CA PHE A 9 2.17 3.95 -5.29
C PHE A 9 3.64 4.33 -5.08
N SER A 10 4.52 3.34 -4.93
CA SER A 10 5.96 3.56 -4.74
C SER A 10 6.79 2.39 -5.24
N ASN A 11 7.97 2.69 -5.77
CA ASN A 11 8.95 1.71 -6.23
C ASN A 11 10.27 1.95 -5.51
N LYS A 12 10.63 1.05 -4.57
CA LYS A 12 11.83 1.16 -3.73
C LYS A 12 12.06 2.56 -3.19
N GLN A 13 10.97 3.22 -2.79
CA GLN A 13 11.03 4.60 -2.34
C GLN A 13 11.77 4.66 -1.01
N VAL A 14 12.83 5.46 -0.95
CA VAL A 14 13.50 5.82 0.31
C VAL A 14 12.72 6.96 0.95
N VAL A 15 11.96 6.63 1.99
CA VAL A 15 11.22 7.58 2.81
C VAL A 15 12.14 8.02 3.94
N ALA A 16 12.63 9.27 3.89
CA ALA A 16 13.59 9.78 4.88
C ALA A 16 12.93 10.15 6.23
N ALA A 17 11.64 10.50 6.20
CA ALA A 17 10.80 10.82 7.34
C ALA A 17 9.33 10.59 6.96
N ALA A 18 8.42 10.64 7.93
CA ALA A 18 6.98 10.46 7.69
C ALA A 18 6.50 11.30 6.49
N GLY A 19 5.81 10.65 5.55
CA GLY A 19 5.43 11.30 4.30
C GLY A 19 4.71 10.39 3.31
N PRO A 20 4.20 10.98 2.22
CA PRO A 20 3.44 10.25 1.22
C PRO A 20 4.31 9.39 0.31
N SER A 21 3.66 8.49 -0.43
CA SER A 21 4.28 7.79 -1.55
C SER A 21 4.67 8.74 -2.69
N THR A 22 5.65 8.34 -3.51
CA THR A 22 6.09 9.14 -4.67
C THR A 22 5.01 9.30 -5.73
N ASN A 23 4.22 8.26 -5.95
CA ASN A 23 3.16 8.27 -6.95
C ASN A 23 1.80 8.42 -6.29
N VAL A 24 0.90 9.02 -7.05
CA VAL A 24 -0.53 9.10 -6.78
C VAL A 24 -1.25 8.30 -7.87
N VAL A 25 -2.16 7.43 -7.48
CA VAL A 25 -3.02 6.68 -8.40
C VAL A 25 -4.27 7.51 -8.67
N ASP A 26 -4.52 7.85 -9.93
CA ASP A 26 -5.76 8.51 -10.39
C ASP A 26 -6.71 7.49 -11.01
N LEU A 27 -7.90 7.36 -10.43
CA LEU A 27 -8.96 6.48 -10.90
C LEU A 27 -9.80 7.10 -12.03
N GLY A 28 -9.52 8.36 -12.40
CA GLY A 28 -10.16 9.09 -13.48
C GLY A 28 -11.46 9.79 -13.07
N THR A 29 -12.14 10.36 -14.08
CA THR A 29 -13.41 11.08 -13.92
C THR A 29 -14.49 10.43 -14.80
N PRO A 30 -15.65 10.01 -14.24
CA PRO A 30 -15.96 9.97 -12.81
C PRO A 30 -15.04 8.99 -12.06
N ALA A 31 -14.88 9.18 -10.75
CA ALA A 31 -14.05 8.31 -9.92
C ALA A 31 -14.54 6.86 -10.04
N ARG A 32 -13.67 5.97 -10.53
CA ARG A 32 -14.00 4.54 -10.62
C ARG A 32 -14.18 4.00 -9.22
N GLN A 33 -15.34 3.40 -8.94
CA GLN A 33 -15.51 2.60 -7.73
C GLN A 33 -14.78 1.28 -7.92
N ILE A 34 -13.72 1.07 -7.13
CA ILE A 34 -12.91 -0.15 -7.16
C ILE A 34 -13.04 -0.87 -5.81
N GLY A 35 -13.02 -2.20 -5.84
CA GLY A 35 -13.31 -3.04 -4.67
C GLY A 35 -14.67 -3.76 -4.74
N PRO A 36 -15.80 -3.07 -4.99
CA PRO A 36 -17.06 -3.75 -5.25
C PRO A 36 -17.00 -4.60 -6.53
N GLY A 37 -17.45 -5.86 -6.45
CA GLY A 37 -17.50 -6.78 -7.59
C GLY A 37 -16.19 -7.53 -7.89
N ARG A 38 -15.04 -7.05 -7.39
CA ARG A 38 -13.77 -7.79 -7.43
C ARG A 38 -12.90 -7.43 -6.23
N ALA A 39 -12.50 -8.44 -5.45
CA ALA A 39 -11.58 -8.23 -4.33
C ALA A 39 -10.26 -7.61 -4.83
N MET A 40 -9.80 -6.61 -4.10
CA MET A 40 -8.59 -5.86 -4.39
C MET A 40 -7.74 -5.75 -3.14
N TRP A 41 -6.44 -5.62 -3.33
CA TRP A 41 -5.45 -5.60 -2.26
C TRP A 41 -4.40 -4.53 -2.53
N VAL A 42 -4.00 -3.83 -1.47
CA VAL A 42 -2.76 -3.05 -1.49
C VAL A 42 -1.67 -3.91 -0.85
N VAL A 43 -0.60 -4.11 -1.59
CA VAL A 43 0.58 -4.81 -1.08
C VAL A 43 1.66 -3.79 -0.78
N VAL A 44 2.27 -3.90 0.39
CA VAL A 44 3.43 -3.11 0.81
C VAL A 44 4.60 -4.07 1.04
N GLN A 45 5.65 -3.93 0.27
CA GLN A 45 6.86 -4.74 0.36
C GLN A 45 7.99 -3.95 1.01
N VAL A 46 8.71 -4.62 1.92
CA VAL A 46 9.93 -4.09 2.53
C VAL A 46 11.11 -4.29 1.59
N ASP A 47 11.75 -3.20 1.16
CA ASP A 47 12.95 -3.25 0.30
C ASP A 47 14.26 -3.01 1.07
N ALA A 48 14.18 -2.46 2.29
CA ALA A 48 15.27 -2.44 3.27
C ALA A 48 14.67 -2.57 4.68
N ALA A 49 15.34 -3.30 5.57
CA ALA A 49 14.85 -3.52 6.93
C ALA A 49 14.62 -2.17 7.65
N PRO A 50 13.42 -1.92 8.19
CA PRO A 50 13.10 -0.63 8.80
C PRO A 50 13.73 -0.52 10.20
N ALA A 51 14.32 0.63 10.50
CA ALA A 51 14.96 0.91 11.80
C ALA A 51 13.96 1.22 12.94
N ALA A 52 12.68 1.41 12.60
CA ALA A 52 11.58 1.58 13.55
C ALA A 52 10.29 1.04 12.92
N ALA A 53 9.22 0.88 13.71
CA ALA A 53 7.93 0.49 13.16
C ALA A 53 7.39 1.55 12.18
N VAL A 54 6.93 1.11 11.01
CA VAL A 54 6.36 1.98 9.96
C VAL A 54 4.91 1.59 9.73
N THR A 55 3.98 2.52 9.94
CA THR A 55 2.58 2.33 9.56
C THR A 55 2.38 2.87 8.15
N ALA A 56 2.00 1.99 7.22
CA ALA A 56 1.61 2.34 5.87
C ALA A 56 0.09 2.48 5.81
N THR A 57 -0.39 3.66 5.43
CA THR A 57 -1.83 4.01 5.40
C THR A 57 -2.26 4.35 3.99
N ILE A 58 -3.35 3.76 3.53
CA ILE A 58 -4.01 4.11 2.28
C ILE A 58 -4.83 5.38 2.53
N GLN A 59 -4.56 6.43 1.76
CA GLN A 59 -5.32 7.68 1.79
C GLN A 59 -6.05 7.87 0.46
N THR A 60 -7.27 8.43 0.56
CA THR A 60 -8.06 8.84 -0.60
C THR A 60 -8.42 10.32 -0.55
N SER A 61 -8.56 10.94 -1.72
CA SER A 61 -8.87 12.36 -1.89
C SER A 61 -9.61 12.62 -3.20
N GLU A 62 -10.43 13.67 -3.23
CA GLU A 62 -11.07 14.19 -4.46
C GLU A 62 -10.09 14.97 -5.34
N ALA A 63 -9.04 15.54 -4.74
CA ALA A 63 -8.00 16.33 -5.41
C ALA A 63 -6.60 15.73 -5.23
N GLU A 64 -5.78 15.82 -6.27
CA GLU A 64 -4.42 15.26 -6.31
C GLU A 64 -3.48 15.82 -5.24
N GLY A 65 -3.77 17.03 -4.73
CA GLY A 65 -2.97 17.65 -3.66
C GLY A 65 -3.20 17.07 -2.25
N PHE A 66 -4.24 16.26 -2.05
CA PHE A 66 -4.61 15.69 -0.73
C PHE A 66 -4.72 16.72 0.41
N GLY A 67 -5.16 17.94 0.11
CA GLY A 67 -5.38 18.98 1.13
C GLY A 67 -6.44 18.58 2.16
N THR A 68 -7.46 17.84 1.70
CA THR A 68 -8.40 17.07 2.53
C THR A 68 -8.31 15.61 2.10
N SER A 69 -7.95 14.71 3.02
CA SER A 69 -7.82 13.29 2.71
C SER A 69 -8.42 12.43 3.81
N SER A 70 -8.88 11.24 3.45
CA SER A 70 -9.42 10.24 4.37
C SER A 70 -8.55 9.00 4.36
N ASN A 71 -8.31 8.44 5.54
CA ASN A 71 -7.61 7.16 5.68
C ASN A 71 -8.62 6.02 5.53
N ILE A 72 -8.33 5.07 4.64
CA ILE A 72 -9.28 4.00 4.30
C ILE A 72 -8.77 2.59 4.64
N GLY A 73 -7.47 2.45 4.95
CA GLY A 73 -6.89 1.21 5.44
C GLY A 73 -5.44 1.41 5.87
N SER A 74 -4.92 0.53 6.73
CA SER A 74 -3.52 0.62 7.17
C SER A 74 -2.96 -0.73 7.58
N VAL A 75 -1.63 -0.82 7.60
CA VAL A 75 -0.89 -1.93 8.20
C VAL A 75 0.37 -1.39 8.88
N THR A 76 0.73 -1.97 10.02
CA THR A 76 1.97 -1.66 10.72
C THR A 76 3.01 -2.71 10.38
N ILE A 77 4.15 -2.23 9.84
CA ILE A 77 5.35 -2.99 9.57
C ILE A 77 6.25 -2.86 10.79
N PRO A 78 6.51 -3.95 11.55
CA PRO A 78 7.42 -3.91 12.68
C PRO A 78 8.85 -3.55 12.28
N GLN A 79 9.61 -3.04 13.25
CA GLN A 79 11.05 -2.86 13.13
C GLN A 79 11.73 -4.20 12.75
N ASP A 80 12.87 -4.13 12.04
CA ASP A 80 13.71 -5.27 11.70
C ASP A 80 13.02 -6.32 10.82
N THR A 81 11.86 -5.97 10.23
CA THR A 81 11.19 -6.80 9.25
C THR A 81 12.15 -7.14 8.10
N PRO A 82 12.31 -8.43 7.73
CA PRO A 82 13.20 -8.83 6.65
C PRO A 82 12.83 -8.24 5.29
N VAL A 83 13.84 -7.99 4.47
CA VAL A 83 13.66 -7.55 3.07
C VAL A 83 12.87 -8.62 2.30
N GLY A 84 11.94 -8.16 1.45
CA GLY A 84 11.05 -9.01 0.68
C GLY A 84 9.76 -9.40 1.41
N THR A 85 9.65 -9.12 2.72
CA THR A 85 8.39 -9.32 3.46
C THR A 85 7.29 -8.44 2.87
N ARG A 86 6.10 -9.01 2.70
CA ARG A 86 4.93 -8.34 2.14
C ARG A 86 3.82 -8.26 3.17
N TYR A 87 3.27 -7.07 3.32
CA TYR A 87 2.07 -6.81 4.10
C TYR A 87 0.93 -6.51 3.13
N VAL A 88 -0.24 -7.07 3.43
CA VAL A 88 -1.41 -6.98 2.57
C VAL A 88 -2.51 -6.24 3.33
N ILE A 89 -3.08 -5.23 2.70
CA ILE A 89 -4.28 -4.53 3.16
C ILE A 89 -5.40 -4.88 2.19
N GLY A 90 -6.50 -5.44 2.70
CA GLY A 90 -7.73 -5.60 1.92
C GLY A 90 -8.28 -4.23 1.52
N PHE A 91 -8.53 -4.01 0.23
CA PHE A 91 -8.98 -2.70 -0.24
C PHE A 91 -10.45 -2.48 0.13
N PRO A 92 -10.80 -1.37 0.81
CA PRO A 92 -12.16 -1.07 1.25
C PRO A 92 -13.03 -0.61 0.08
N TYR A 93 -14.35 -0.58 0.27
CA TYR A 93 -15.31 -0.13 -0.75
C TYR A 93 -15.45 1.39 -0.85
N THR A 94 -14.72 2.14 -0.02
CA THR A 94 -14.77 3.61 0.01
C THR A 94 -13.51 4.17 -0.63
N ASN A 95 -13.65 4.75 -1.81
CA ASN A 95 -12.57 5.41 -2.51
C ASN A 95 -13.08 6.65 -3.26
N GLN A 96 -12.25 7.68 -3.29
CA GLN A 96 -12.41 8.88 -4.13
C GLN A 96 -11.47 8.76 -5.34
N ARG A 97 -11.34 9.82 -6.12
CA ARG A 97 -10.59 9.82 -7.39
C ARG A 97 -9.11 9.49 -7.22
N TYR A 98 -8.46 10.08 -6.21
CA TYR A 98 -7.04 9.93 -6.00
C TYR A 98 -6.74 9.03 -4.81
N LEU A 99 -5.72 8.19 -4.96
CA LEU A 99 -5.21 7.29 -3.93
C LEU A 99 -3.71 7.47 -3.77
N ARG A 100 -3.23 7.39 -2.54
CA ARG A 100 -1.79 7.34 -2.22
C ARG A 100 -1.54 6.52 -0.97
N MET A 101 -0.27 6.15 -0.74
CA MET A 101 0.16 5.69 0.57
C MET A 101 0.70 6.86 1.39
N ASN A 102 0.58 6.76 2.71
CA ASN A 102 1.25 7.62 3.67
C ASN A 102 1.99 6.77 4.70
N TYR A 103 3.29 7.00 4.84
CA TYR A 103 4.18 6.28 5.73
C TYR A 103 4.42 7.09 7.01
N SER A 104 4.28 6.45 8.17
CA SER A 104 4.41 7.16 9.46
C SER A 104 5.84 7.42 9.92
N ALA A 105 6.83 6.80 9.29
CA ALA A 105 8.24 6.85 9.67
C ALA A 105 9.14 6.56 8.47
N ALA A 106 10.45 6.68 8.66
CA ALA A 106 11.45 6.39 7.65
C ALA A 106 11.47 4.89 7.27
N GLY A 107 11.74 4.59 6.01
CA GLY A 107 11.83 3.21 5.51
C GLY A 107 12.03 3.16 4.00
N THR A 108 12.38 1.98 3.48
CA THR A 108 12.48 1.75 2.03
C THR A 108 11.41 0.75 1.62
N LEU A 109 10.39 1.24 0.89
CA LEU A 109 9.15 0.50 0.66
C LEU A 109 8.67 0.61 -0.79
N SER A 110 8.17 -0.50 -1.31
CA SER A 110 7.40 -0.57 -2.56
C SER A 110 5.94 -0.85 -2.23
N ALA A 111 5.01 -0.19 -2.93
CA ALA A 111 3.60 -0.40 -2.71
C ALA A 111 2.81 -0.32 -4.02
N TRP A 112 1.87 -1.24 -4.20
CA TRP A 112 1.02 -1.29 -5.39
C TRP A 112 -0.37 -1.83 -5.05
N LEU A 113 -1.35 -1.43 -5.86
CA LEU A 113 -2.70 -1.95 -5.84
C LEU A 113 -2.81 -3.10 -6.86
N THR A 114 -3.43 -4.20 -6.45
CA THR A 114 -3.59 -5.39 -7.30
C THR A 114 -4.93 -6.08 -7.08
N ASP A 115 -5.36 -6.79 -8.12
CA ASP A 115 -6.53 -7.65 -8.18
C ASP A 115 -6.14 -9.14 -8.29
N GLN A 116 -4.83 -9.42 -8.19
CA GLN A 116 -4.26 -10.74 -8.05
C GLN A 116 -4.17 -11.01 -6.56
N GLU A 117 -4.70 -12.16 -6.13
CA GLU A 117 -4.55 -12.58 -4.74
C GLU A 117 -3.06 -12.57 -4.39
N PRO A 118 -2.65 -11.80 -3.37
CA PRO A 118 -1.25 -11.68 -3.04
C PRO A 118 -0.72 -13.06 -2.63
N GLN A 119 0.37 -13.49 -3.26
CA GLN A 119 1.03 -14.74 -2.89
C GLN A 119 1.63 -14.59 -1.48
N SER A 120 0.87 -15.03 -0.48
CA SER A 120 1.31 -15.23 0.91
C SER A 120 1.38 -16.72 1.19
N TRP A 121 2.45 -17.37 0.73
CA TRP A 121 2.72 -18.74 1.16
C TRP A 121 3.48 -18.68 2.49
N GLU A 122 2.89 -19.26 3.53
CA GLU A 122 3.57 -19.58 4.78
C GLU A 122 3.52 -21.08 4.99
N ALA A 123 4.65 -21.69 5.37
CA ALA A 123 4.68 -23.09 5.72
C ALA A 123 3.87 -23.31 7.00
N TYR A 124 2.89 -24.21 6.95
CA TYR A 124 2.21 -24.66 8.16
C TYR A 124 3.20 -25.35 9.10
N PRO A 125 3.03 -25.22 10.42
CA PRO A 125 3.82 -25.99 11.37
C PRO A 125 3.62 -27.49 11.10
N ALA A 126 4.69 -28.28 11.27
CA ALA A 126 4.58 -29.73 11.19
C ALA A 126 3.57 -30.21 12.24
N GLN A 127 2.60 -31.03 11.82
CA GLN A 127 1.74 -31.75 12.77
C GLN A 127 2.63 -32.73 13.53
N THR A 128 2.65 -32.60 14.86
CA THR A 128 3.35 -33.52 15.77
C THR A 128 2.42 -34.62 16.22
#